data_AF-A2EVQ9-F1
#
_entry.id   AF-A2EVQ9-F1
#
_cell.length_a   1.000
_cell.length_b   1.000
_cell.length_c   1.000
_cell.angle_alpha   90.00
_cell.angle_beta   90.00
_cell.angle_gamma   90.00
#
_symmetry.space_group_name_H-M   'P 1'
#
loop_
_entity.id
_entity.type
_entity.pdbx_description
1 polymer ?
#
loop_
_entity_poly.entity_id
_entity_poly.type
_entity_poly.pdbx_seq_one_letter_code
_entity_poly.pdbx_strand_id
1 'polypeptide(L)'
;MTENTKVSPKLLEQALKSCDEALIRFVLDKTVEDQIPAYIQPIPPNLLATFLRSFNKFLISEPQYLKTILPWIENLIEIHQLSIAASGECQRKLSELQHTLKQRTQQIGQFVEAYAVTQFVLHEREGQGVGLPINDEDMQSLNEDE
;
A
#
# COMPACT_ATOMS: atom_id res chain seq x y z
N MET A 1 -2.15 28.39 11.97
CA MET A 1 -1.09 27.98 12.91
C MET A 1 -1.37 26.54 13.29
N THR A 2 -0.71 25.57 12.66
CA THR A 2 -0.81 24.16 13.07
C THR A 2 0.22 23.92 14.15
N GLU A 3 -0.25 23.65 15.37
CA GLU A 3 0.62 23.19 16.45
C GLU A 3 1.31 21.90 15.99
N ASN A 4 2.63 21.97 15.82
CA ASN A 4 3.46 20.81 15.55
C ASN A 4 3.59 20.06 16.88
N THR A 5 2.57 19.25 17.23
CA THR A 5 2.60 18.40 18.41
C THR A 5 3.75 17.42 18.23
N LYS A 6 4.90 17.67 18.87
CA LYS A 6 6.02 16.73 18.89
C LYS A 6 5.58 15.50 19.66
N VAL A 7 5.17 14.46 18.94
CA VAL A 7 4.89 13.16 19.53
C VAL A 7 6.21 12.56 20.02
N SER A 8 6.21 11.93 21.19
CA SER A 8 7.41 11.33 21.75
C SER A 8 7.58 9.91 21.20
N PRO A 9 8.79 9.49 20.79
CA PRO A 9 9.08 8.10 20.42
C PRO A 9 8.67 7.07 21.48
N LYS A 10 8.73 7.46 22.77
CA LYS A 10 8.29 6.60 23.88
C LYS A 10 6.80 6.27 23.83
N LEU A 11 5.98 7.11 23.20
CA LEU A 11 4.55 6.88 23.06
C LEU A 11 4.26 5.67 22.17
N LEU A 12 5.01 5.51 21.08
CA LEU A 12 4.88 4.35 20.19
C LEU A 12 5.23 3.05 20.91
N GLU A 13 6.34 3.05 21.65
CA GLU A 13 6.77 1.88 22.42
C GLU A 13 5.71 1.49 23.47
N GLN A 14 5.12 2.48 24.16
CA GLN A 14 4.03 2.25 25.10
C GLN A 14 2.79 1.69 24.40
N ALA A 15 2.40 2.26 23.26
CA ALA A 15 1.26 1.80 22.47
C ALA A 15 1.44 0.35 21.99
N LEU A 16 2.66 -0.01 21.57
CA LEU A 16 3.00 -1.38 21.17
C LEU A 16 2.96 -2.35 22.36
N LYS A 17 3.43 -1.92 23.54
CA LYS A 17 3.36 -2.73 24.78
C LYS A 17 1.93 -2.97 25.24
N SER A 18 1.06 -1.96 25.16
CA SER A 18 -0.36 -2.06 25.54
C SER A 18 -1.25 -2.65 24.44
N CYS A 19 -0.72 -2.84 23.22
CA CYS A 19 -1.50 -3.16 22.03
C CYS A 19 -2.62 -2.14 21.75
N ASP A 20 -2.41 -0.87 22.09
CA ASP A 20 -3.37 0.21 21.85
C ASP A 20 -3.29 0.68 20.39
N GLU A 21 -4.15 0.10 19.56
CA GLU A 21 -4.20 0.39 18.13
C GLU A 21 -4.59 1.83 17.80
N ALA A 22 -5.43 2.45 18.64
CA ALA A 22 -5.81 3.85 18.45
C ALA A 22 -4.60 4.76 18.68
N LEU A 23 -3.79 4.45 19.69
CA LEU A 23 -2.58 5.20 19.99
C LEU A 23 -1.48 4.94 18.96
N ILE A 24 -1.30 3.69 18.50
CA ILE A 24 -0.38 3.38 17.39
C ILE A 24 -0.79 4.22 16.18
N ARG A 25 -2.06 4.19 15.80
CA ARG A 25 -2.58 4.98 14.67
C ARG A 25 -2.33 6.47 14.85
N PHE A 26 -2.61 7.01 16.02
CA PHE A 26 -2.35 8.41 16.33
C PHE A 26 -0.87 8.79 16.09
N VAL A 27 0.08 7.95 16.50
CA VAL A 27 1.50 8.19 16.24
C VAL A 27 1.79 8.15 14.74
N LEU A 28 1.31 7.13 14.03
CA LEU A 28 1.50 6.98 12.59
C LEU A 28 0.97 8.21 11.81
N ASP A 29 -0.20 8.73 12.18
CA ASP A 29 -0.86 9.87 11.55
C ASP A 29 -0.19 11.23 11.84
N LYS A 30 0.47 11.36 13.00
CA LYS A 30 1.05 12.63 13.47
C LYS A 30 2.55 12.76 13.22
N THR A 31 3.18 11.71 12.73
CA THR A 31 4.61 11.69 12.45
C THR A 31 4.86 12.05 10.99
N VAL A 32 5.77 12.99 10.77
CA VAL A 32 6.28 13.32 9.43
C VAL A 32 7.31 12.27 9.01
N GLU A 33 7.36 11.94 7.73
CA GLU A 33 8.17 10.85 7.18
C GLU A 33 9.65 10.88 7.63
N ASP A 34 10.30 12.04 7.60
CA ASP A 34 11.69 12.23 8.03
C ASP A 34 11.96 11.86 9.51
N GLN A 35 10.91 11.82 10.33
CA GLN A 35 11.02 11.51 11.76
C GLN A 35 10.84 10.02 12.05
N ILE A 36 10.30 9.23 11.12
CA ILE A 36 10.00 7.80 11.30
C ILE A 36 11.20 7.00 11.85
N PRO A 37 12.44 7.17 11.33
CA PRO A 37 13.61 6.46 11.88
C PRO A 37 13.78 6.66 13.39
N ALA A 38 13.53 7.87 13.90
CA ALA A 38 13.67 8.19 15.33
C ALA A 38 12.63 7.47 16.22
N TYR A 39 11.49 7.05 15.64
CA TYR A 39 10.49 6.24 16.33
C TYR A 39 10.82 4.75 16.26
N ILE A 40 11.39 4.29 15.15
CA ILE A 40 11.63 2.88 14.88
C ILE A 40 12.91 2.38 15.55
N GLN A 41 14.00 3.14 15.49
CA GLN A 41 15.29 2.76 16.05
C GLN A 41 15.25 2.33 17.53
N PRO A 42 14.52 3.01 18.44
CA PRO A 42 14.47 2.60 19.84
C PRO A 42 13.53 1.40 20.11
N ILE A 43 12.79 0.90 19.12
CA ILE A 43 11.84 -0.21 19.34
C ILE A 43 12.62 -1.48 19.68
N PRO A 44 12.35 -2.12 20.83
CA PRO A 44 13.02 -3.36 21.17
C PRO A 44 12.52 -4.52 20.29
N PRO A 45 13.39 -5.50 19.96
CA PRO A 45 13.07 -6.59 19.02
C PRO A 45 11.81 -7.41 19.37
N ASN A 46 11.48 -7.53 20.66
CA ASN A 46 10.30 -8.27 21.13
C ASN A 46 8.97 -7.58 20.79
N LEU A 47 8.98 -6.31 20.38
CA LEU A 47 7.77 -5.58 19.97
C LEU A 47 7.59 -5.54 18.45
N LEU A 48 8.58 -5.96 17.66
CA LEU A 48 8.52 -5.89 16.19
C LEU A 48 7.37 -6.73 15.62
N ALA A 49 7.13 -7.92 16.18
CA ALA A 49 6.01 -8.77 15.77
C ALA A 49 4.66 -8.10 16.01
N THR A 50 4.50 -7.42 17.16
CA THR A 50 3.30 -6.62 17.46
C THR A 50 3.14 -5.48 16.46
N PHE A 51 4.23 -4.82 16.11
CA PHE A 51 4.16 -3.69 15.18
C PHE A 51 3.77 -4.14 13.76
N LEU A 52 4.41 -5.19 13.24
CA LEU A 52 4.07 -5.82 11.96
C LEU A 52 2.61 -6.28 11.91
N ARG A 53 2.11 -6.86 13.01
CA ARG A 53 0.70 -7.26 13.14
C ARG A 53 -0.25 -6.06 13.03
N SER A 54 0.08 -4.95 13.69
CA SER A 54 -0.73 -3.72 13.63
C SER A 54 -0.81 -3.18 12.19
N PHE A 55 0.30 -3.15 11.46
CA PHE A 55 0.29 -2.77 10.04
C PHE A 55 -0.65 -3.65 9.22
N ASN A 56 -0.54 -4.97 9.35
CA ASN A 56 -1.40 -5.88 8.60
C ASN A 56 -2.88 -5.65 8.95
N LYS A 57 -3.21 -5.47 10.24
CA LYS A 57 -4.58 -5.20 10.68
C LYS A 57 -5.13 -3.93 10.05
N PHE A 58 -4.37 -2.84 10.08
CA PHE A 58 -4.79 -1.58 9.49
C PHE A 58 -4.99 -1.67 7.97
N LEU A 59 -4.13 -2.39 7.24
CA LEU A 59 -4.27 -2.56 5.78
C LEU A 59 -5.48 -3.44 5.40
N ILE A 60 -5.86 -4.37 6.27
CA ILE A 60 -7.07 -5.18 6.08
C ILE A 60 -8.31 -4.33 6.33
N SER A 61 -8.36 -3.59 7.44
CA SER A 61 -9.53 -2.79 7.82
C SER A 61 -9.70 -1.52 6.99
N GLU A 62 -8.60 -0.86 6.63
CA GLU A 62 -8.59 0.46 5.99
C GLU A 62 -7.54 0.50 4.86
N PRO A 63 -7.89 -0.02 3.67
CA PRO A 63 -6.97 -0.12 2.54
C PRO A 63 -6.33 1.22 2.15
N GLN A 64 -7.07 2.32 2.29
CA GLN A 64 -6.62 3.67 2.00
C GLN A 64 -5.44 4.12 2.88
N TYR A 65 -5.22 3.45 4.00
CA TYR A 65 -4.16 3.77 4.95
C TYR A 65 -2.78 3.25 4.51
N LEU A 66 -2.72 2.55 3.38
CA LEU A 66 -1.48 2.06 2.77
C LEU A 66 -0.44 3.17 2.59
N LYS A 67 -0.85 4.34 2.12
CA LYS A 67 0.07 5.47 1.89
C LYS A 67 0.77 5.91 3.18
N THR A 68 0.04 5.92 4.30
CA THR A 68 0.61 6.32 5.60
C THR A 68 1.52 5.24 6.15
N ILE A 69 1.16 3.96 6.00
CA ILE A 69 1.91 2.84 6.58
C ILE A 69 3.18 2.49 5.81
N LEU A 70 3.21 2.69 4.49
CA LEU A 70 4.30 2.19 3.64
C LEU A 70 5.69 2.68 4.09
N PRO A 71 5.91 3.98 4.35
CA PRO A 71 7.22 4.46 4.82
C PRO A 71 7.62 3.85 6.17
N TRP A 72 6.66 3.53 7.03
CA TRP A 72 6.93 2.86 8.30
C TRP A 72 7.36 1.41 8.11
N ILE A 73 6.74 0.68 7.17
CA ILE A 73 7.15 -0.70 6.86
C ILE A 73 8.58 -0.70 6.32
N GLU A 74 8.89 0.19 5.38
CA GLU A 74 10.22 0.29 4.75
C GLU A 74 11.30 0.56 5.79
N ASN A 75 11.12 1.61 6.62
CA ASN A 75 12.08 1.94 7.67
C ASN A 75 12.17 0.85 8.75
N LEU A 76 11.08 0.14 9.07
CA LEU A 76 11.09 -0.96 10.05
C LEU A 76 11.95 -2.11 9.54
N ILE A 77 11.80 -2.48 8.27
CA ILE A 77 12.57 -3.56 7.64
C ILE A 77 14.03 -3.15 7.52
N GLU A 78 14.32 -1.92 7.08
CA GLU A 78 15.70 -1.43 6.92
C GLU A 78 16.46 -1.40 8.25
N ILE A 79 15.85 -0.84 9.30
CA ILE A 79 16.52 -0.67 10.60
C ILE A 79 16.63 -2.00 11.36
N HIS A 80 15.59 -2.84 11.33
CA HIS A 80 15.51 -4.07 12.14
C HIS A 80 15.66 -5.37 11.34
N GLN A 81 16.25 -5.32 10.14
CA GLN A 81 16.38 -6.47 9.24
C GLN A 81 16.93 -7.73 9.94
N LEU A 82 18.02 -7.58 10.70
CA LEU A 82 18.68 -8.69 11.38
C LEU A 82 17.79 -9.29 12.48
N SER A 83 17.10 -8.44 13.25
CA SER A 83 16.18 -8.88 14.30
C SER A 83 14.94 -9.57 13.74
N ILE A 84 14.40 -9.07 12.63
CA ILE A 84 13.28 -9.70 11.92
C ILE A 84 13.72 -11.05 11.36
N ALA A 85 14.90 -11.12 10.73
CA ALA A 85 15.44 -12.35 10.17
C ALA A 85 15.73 -13.42 11.24
N ALA A 86 16.12 -13.01 12.45
CA ALA A 86 16.38 -13.93 13.55
C ALA A 86 15.10 -14.44 14.25
N SER A 87 13.94 -13.82 14.02
CA SER A 87 12.67 -14.15 14.70
C SER A 87 11.67 -14.80 13.74
N GLY A 88 11.41 -16.10 13.93
CA GLY A 88 10.42 -16.84 13.14
C GLY A 88 9.00 -16.25 13.24
N GLU A 89 8.65 -15.65 14.38
CA GLU A 89 7.38 -14.94 14.52
C GLU A 89 7.33 -13.67 13.67
N CYS A 90 8.40 -12.87 13.66
CA CYS A 90 8.48 -11.67 12.83
C CYS A 90 8.45 -12.03 11.35
N GLN A 91 9.17 -13.09 10.94
CA GLN A 91 9.13 -13.59 9.55
C GLN A 91 7.71 -13.99 9.14
N ARG A 92 6.99 -14.73 10.00
CA ARG A 92 5.58 -15.09 9.74
C ARG A 92 4.70 -13.85 9.57
N LYS A 93 4.84 -12.84 10.44
CA LYS A 93 4.08 -11.58 10.34
C LYS A 93 4.45 -10.75 9.12
N LEU A 94 5.71 -10.76 8.72
CA LEU A 94 6.14 -10.13 7.48
C LEU A 94 5.54 -10.83 6.26
N SER A 95 5.48 -12.16 6.24
CA SER A 95 4.83 -12.93 5.16
C SER A 95 3.33 -12.66 5.07
N GLU A 96 2.63 -12.57 6.20
CA GLU A 96 1.21 -12.15 6.25
C GLU A 96 1.03 -10.75 5.65
N LEU A 97 1.90 -9.81 6.02
CA LEU A 97 1.88 -8.44 5.51
C LEU A 97 2.16 -8.39 4.00
N GLN A 98 3.16 -9.13 3.52
CA GLN A 98 3.47 -9.27 2.09
C GLN A 98 2.29 -9.85 1.30
N HIS A 99 1.59 -10.84 1.86
CA HIS A 99 0.41 -11.41 1.24
C HIS A 99 -0.70 -10.37 1.09
N THR A 100 -1.00 -9.61 2.15
CA THR A 100 -1.98 -8.52 2.11
C THR A 100 -1.59 -7.46 1.08
N LEU A 101 -0.33 -7.02 1.07
CA LEU A 101 0.15 -6.04 0.09
C LEU A 101 0.01 -6.55 -1.35
N LYS A 102 0.36 -7.81 -1.61
CA LYS A 102 0.21 -8.43 -2.94
C LYS A 102 -1.24 -8.46 -3.39
N GLN A 103 -2.17 -8.84 -2.51
CA GLN A 103 -3.60 -8.82 -2.80
C GLN A 103 -4.09 -7.41 -3.16
N ARG A 104 -3.61 -6.38 -2.44
CA ARG A 104 -3.96 -4.97 -2.74
C ARG A 104 -3.44 -4.53 -4.10
N THR A 105 -2.18 -4.84 -4.43
CA THR A 105 -1.62 -4.51 -5.74
C THR A 105 -2.40 -5.16 -6.89
N GLN A 106 -2.84 -6.42 -6.71
CA GLN A 106 -3.68 -7.10 -7.70
C GLN A 106 -5.04 -6.42 -7.89
N GLN A 107 -5.69 -6.00 -6.78
CA GLN A 107 -6.96 -5.26 -6.84
C GLN A 107 -6.80 -3.92 -7.57
N ILE A 108 -5.70 -3.19 -7.32
CA ILE A 108 -5.43 -1.93 -8.02
C ILE A 108 -5.31 -2.14 -9.53
N GLY A 109 -4.61 -3.19 -9.97
CA GLY A 109 -4.51 -3.53 -11.40
C GLY A 109 -5.87 -3.74 -12.05
N GLN A 110 -6.76 -4.49 -11.39
CA GLN A 110 -8.14 -4.72 -11.85
C GLN A 110 -8.95 -3.41 -11.94
N PHE A 111 -8.78 -2.49 -10.98
CA PHE A 111 -9.45 -1.19 -11.03
C PHE A 111 -8.97 -0.32 -12.19
N VAL A 112 -7.67 -0.32 -12.50
CA VAL A 112 -7.11 0.43 -13.64
C VAL A 112 -7.66 -0.11 -14.95
N GLU A 113 -7.74 -1.43 -15.11
CA GLU A 113 -8.33 -2.07 -16.29
C GLU A 113 -9.83 -1.73 -16.42
N ALA A 114 -10.60 -1.86 -15.35
CA ALA A 114 -12.03 -1.52 -15.35
C ALA A 114 -12.26 -0.03 -15.66
N TYR A 115 -11.41 0.85 -15.13
CA TYR A 115 -11.45 2.28 -15.43
C TYR A 115 -11.16 2.57 -16.91
N ALA A 116 -10.13 1.93 -17.48
CA ALA A 116 -9.80 2.08 -18.90
C ALA A 116 -10.96 1.63 -19.81
N VAL A 117 -11.60 0.49 -19.50
CA VAL A 117 -12.80 0.02 -20.21
C VAL A 117 -13.96 1.00 -20.08
N THR A 118 -14.19 1.54 -18.87
CA THR A 118 -15.27 2.52 -18.64
C THR A 118 -15.04 3.79 -19.44
N GLN A 119 -13.82 4.31 -19.46
CA GLN A 119 -13.45 5.50 -20.25
C GLN A 119 -13.62 5.25 -21.75
N PHE A 120 -13.22 4.07 -22.24
CA PHE A 120 -13.44 3.67 -23.63
C PHE A 120 -14.94 3.67 -24.00
N VAL A 121 -15.78 3.03 -23.17
CA VAL A 121 -17.24 2.98 -23.41
C VAL A 121 -17.87 4.37 -23.37
N LEU A 122 -17.44 5.24 -22.45
CA LEU A 122 -17.92 6.62 -22.39
C LEU A 122 -17.54 7.40 -23.65
N HIS A 123 -16.29 7.27 -24.10
CA HIS A 123 -15.79 7.91 -25.32
C HIS A 123 -16.55 7.44 -26.59
N GLU A 124 -16.79 6.13 -26.70
CA GLU A 124 -17.60 5.56 -27.80
C GLU A 124 -19.07 6.03 -27.74
N ARG A 125 -19.65 6.11 -26.54
CA ARG A 125 -21.04 6.57 -26.33
C ARG A 125 -21.24 8.06 -26.65
N GLU A 126 -20.21 8.88 -26.45
CA GLU A 126 -20.21 10.30 -26.80
C GLU A 126 -20.02 10.54 -28.32
N GLY A 127 -19.93 9.48 -29.12
CA GLY A 127 -19.83 9.58 -30.58
C GLY A 127 -18.50 10.16 -31.07
N GLN A 128 -17.48 10.21 -30.19
CA GLN A 128 -16.15 10.65 -30.58
C GLN A 128 -15.35 9.56 -31.30
N GLY A 129 -15.92 8.36 -31.43
CA GLY A 129 -15.51 7.24 -32.26
C GLY A 129 -14.02 7.18 -32.53
N VAL A 130 -13.31 6.23 -31.90
CA VAL A 130 -12.01 5.85 -32.43
C VAL A 130 -12.28 5.14 -33.75
N GLY A 131 -12.38 5.93 -34.83
CA GLY A 131 -12.11 5.44 -36.16
C GLY A 131 -10.69 4.92 -36.12
N LEU A 132 -10.53 3.62 -35.86
CA LEU A 132 -9.39 2.91 -36.40
C LEU A 132 -9.38 3.31 -37.87
N PRO A 133 -8.28 3.86 -38.41
CA PRO A 133 -8.19 4.08 -39.84
C PRO A 133 -8.37 2.71 -40.48
N ILE A 134 -9.57 2.44 -40.98
CA ILE A 134 -9.78 1.42 -41.98
C ILE A 134 -9.06 2.02 -43.18
N ASN A 135 -7.85 1.55 -43.46
CA ASN A 135 -7.26 1.76 -44.77
C ASN A 135 -8.25 1.13 -45.75
N ASP A 136 -9.00 1.95 -46.48
CA ASP A 136 -9.91 1.49 -47.53
C ASP A 136 -9.17 0.69 -48.61
N GLU A 137 -7.84 0.72 -48.64
CA GLU A 137 -7.00 -0.11 -49.51
C GLU A 137 -6.99 -1.61 -49.15
N ASP A 138 -7.34 -2.00 -47.91
CA ASP A 138 -7.33 -3.43 -47.51
C ASP A 138 -8.69 -4.14 -47.71
N MET A 139 -9.75 -3.43 -48.16
CA MET A 139 -11.06 -4.02 -48.45
C MET A 139 -11.25 -4.51 -49.91
N GLN A 140 -10.19 -4.56 -50.71
CA GLN A 140 -10.25 -4.95 -52.13
C GLN A 140 -9.77 -6.38 -52.46
N SER A 141 -9.68 -7.32 -51.51
CA SER A 141 -9.20 -8.69 -51.86
C SER A 141 -10.06 -9.88 -51.40
N LEU A 142 -11.36 -9.71 -51.15
CA LEU A 142 -12.21 -10.84 -50.72
C LEU A 142 -13.47 -11.07 -51.57
N ASN A 143 -13.56 -10.52 -52.78
CA ASN A 143 -14.63 -10.86 -53.73
C ASN A 143 -14.14 -10.85 -55.19
N GLU A 144 -13.12 -11.62 -55.52
CA GLU A 144 -12.96 -12.16 -56.88
C GLU A 144 -12.41 -13.58 -56.74
N ASP A 145 -13.29 -14.56 -56.99
CA ASP A 145 -13.01 -15.78 -57.75
C ASP A 145 -14.34 -16.55 -57.87
N GLU A 146 -15.09 -16.20 -58.93
CA GLU A 146 -15.86 -17.18 -59.72
C GLU A 146 -14.88 -18.04 -60.54
#